data_AF-A0A9D2GEW3-F1
#
_entry.id   AF-A0A9D2GEW3-F1
#
_cell.length_a   1.000
_cell.length_b   1.000
_cell.length_c   1.000
_cell.angle_alpha   90.00
_cell.angle_beta   90.00
_cell.angle_gamma   90.00
#
_symmetry.space_group_name_H-M   'P 1'
#
loop_
_entity.id
_entity.type
_entity.pdbx_description
1 polymer ?
#
loop_
_entity_poly.entity_id
_entity_poly.type
_entity_poly.pdbx_seq_one_letter_code
_entity_poly.pdbx_strand_id
1 'polypeptide(L)'
;MLRKREAAEAGGCGAESPESGRDREEKFRRPGTGRREKLPQLEPDSQPLLEALLQVLADSLNRQNGKELFSADALKERLFFRDGSLYLLPEGFPSGLSIRFLRTGLLLGEVKRGRLEPSQPLAMALSGISAKKAAKGAFSVLDLEHGDDRAVRYLKGETISLKEEESDRKGWVLVCVEGFPLGWARGNGRTLKNKYYPGWRWQ
;
A
#
# COMPACT_ATOMS: atom_id res chain seq x y z
N MET A 1 15.07 -34.53 67.47
CA MET A 1 15.11 -36.01 67.66
C MET A 1 14.24 -36.63 66.56
N LEU A 2 14.89 -37.28 65.59
CA LEU A 2 14.83 -38.73 65.34
C LEU A 2 13.49 -39.20 64.75
N ARG A 3 13.43 -39.39 63.42
CA ARG A 3 13.40 -40.69 62.66
C ARG A 3 11.96 -41.11 62.30
N LYS A 4 11.59 -41.10 61.00
CA LYS A 4 11.75 -42.17 59.96
C LYS A 4 10.77 -43.35 60.12
N ARG A 5 10.07 -43.68 59.02
CA ARG A 5 9.73 -45.00 58.41
C ARG A 5 8.76 -44.74 57.23
N GLU A 6 9.05 -44.96 55.94
CA GLU A 6 9.21 -46.22 55.15
C GLU A 6 8.11 -47.27 55.44
N ALA A 7 7.55 -48.09 54.52
CA ALA A 7 7.36 -48.17 53.06
C ALA A 7 6.53 -49.48 52.80
N ALA A 8 6.11 -49.76 51.54
CA ALA A 8 5.51 -50.99 50.93
C ALA A 8 3.96 -51.01 50.79
N GLU A 9 3.36 -50.97 49.58
CA GLU A 9 3.16 -52.02 48.52
C GLU A 9 2.27 -53.21 48.98
N ALA A 10 1.29 -53.76 48.24
CA ALA A 10 0.74 -53.59 46.89
C ALA A 10 -0.64 -54.31 46.80
N GLY A 11 -1.44 -54.00 45.76
CA GLY A 11 -2.41 -54.95 45.17
C GLY A 11 -3.84 -54.43 44.98
N GLY A 12 -4.28 -54.32 43.72
CA GLY A 12 -5.72 -54.19 43.38
C GLY A 12 -5.98 -53.48 42.06
N CYS A 13 -5.98 -54.25 40.97
CA CYS A 13 -6.23 -53.79 39.60
C CYS A 13 -7.71 -53.41 39.39
N GLY A 14 -7.98 -52.16 39.03
CA GLY A 14 -9.26 -51.66 38.55
C GLY A 14 -9.00 -50.63 37.47
N ALA A 15 -9.30 -50.99 36.22
CA ALA A 15 -9.10 -50.14 35.05
C ALA A 15 -10.15 -49.02 35.03
N GLU A 16 -9.72 -47.79 35.25
CA GLU A 16 -10.46 -46.58 34.88
C GLU A 16 -9.57 -45.72 33.97
N SER A 17 -10.06 -45.52 32.74
CA SER A 17 -9.44 -44.72 31.70
C SER A 17 -9.36 -43.25 32.11
N PRO A 18 -8.20 -42.57 32.02
CA PRO A 18 -8.17 -41.11 32.09
C PRO A 18 -8.54 -40.55 30.72
N GLU A 19 -9.57 -39.70 30.75
CA GLU A 19 -10.09 -38.96 29.61
C GLU A 19 -8.98 -38.24 28.84
N SER A 20 -9.06 -38.39 27.52
CA SER A 20 -8.20 -37.81 26.51
C SER A 20 -7.82 -36.36 26.79
N GLY A 21 -6.52 -36.11 26.90
CA GLY A 21 -5.93 -34.80 26.71
C GLY A 21 -6.46 -34.20 25.40
N ARG A 22 -7.13 -33.06 25.50
CA ARG A 22 -7.47 -32.24 24.35
C ARG A 22 -6.18 -31.65 23.79
N ASP A 23 -5.52 -32.41 22.93
CA ASP A 23 -4.61 -31.86 21.94
C ASP A 23 -5.40 -30.81 21.14
N ARG A 24 -5.20 -29.53 21.51
CA ARG A 24 -5.50 -28.43 20.61
C ARG A 24 -4.51 -28.57 19.47
N GLU A 25 -4.86 -29.36 18.46
CA GLU A 25 -4.39 -29.15 17.11
C GLU A 25 -4.72 -27.68 16.79
N GLU A 26 -3.72 -26.81 16.96
CA GLU A 26 -3.67 -25.55 16.25
C GLU A 26 -3.75 -25.94 14.77
N LYS A 27 -4.98 -25.91 14.24
CA LYS A 27 -5.26 -26.04 12.82
C LYS A 27 -4.51 -24.92 12.14
N PHE A 28 -3.27 -25.19 11.76
CA PHE A 28 -2.47 -24.38 10.88
C PHE A 28 -3.32 -24.26 9.62
N ARG A 29 -4.01 -23.12 9.48
CA ARG A 29 -4.82 -22.84 8.30
C ARG A 29 -3.90 -23.08 7.11
N ARG A 30 -4.25 -24.05 6.28
CA ARG A 30 -3.52 -24.36 5.05
C ARG A 30 -3.24 -23.02 4.34
N PRO A 31 -2.00 -22.75 3.89
CA PRO A 31 -1.73 -21.53 3.13
C PRO A 31 -2.67 -21.55 1.93
N GLY A 32 -3.66 -20.67 1.95
CA GLY A 32 -4.56 -20.50 0.81
C GLY A 32 -3.69 -20.20 -0.39
N THR A 33 -3.73 -21.07 -1.39
CA THR A 33 -3.32 -20.75 -2.76
C THR A 33 -3.95 -19.40 -3.07
N GLY A 34 -3.14 -18.35 -3.18
CA GLY A 34 -3.61 -16.99 -3.35
C GLY A 34 -4.37 -16.91 -4.66
N ARG A 35 -5.68 -17.12 -4.60
CA ARG A 35 -6.56 -17.01 -5.77
C ARG A 35 -6.49 -15.55 -6.19
N ARG A 36 -6.08 -15.29 -7.42
CA ARG A 36 -6.17 -13.95 -8.02
C ARG A 36 -7.61 -13.48 -7.84
N GLU A 37 -7.83 -12.47 -7.01
CA GLU A 37 -9.13 -11.83 -6.92
C GLU A 37 -9.37 -11.10 -8.25
N LYS A 38 -10.62 -11.07 -8.70
CA LYS A 38 -10.98 -10.25 -9.84
C LYS A 38 -10.68 -8.80 -9.50
N LEU A 39 -10.20 -8.04 -10.48
CA LEU A 39 -10.05 -6.59 -10.30
C LEU A 39 -11.40 -5.99 -9.89
N PRO A 40 -11.43 -5.10 -8.88
CA PRO A 40 -12.67 -4.48 -8.45
C PRO A 40 -13.16 -3.52 -9.54
N GLN A 41 -14.48 -3.34 -9.61
CA GLN A 41 -15.04 -2.23 -10.36
C GLN A 41 -14.70 -0.93 -9.61
N LEU A 42 -13.97 -0.04 -10.28
CA LEU A 42 -13.63 1.26 -9.73
C LEU A 42 -14.76 2.26 -9.98
N GLU A 43 -14.93 3.19 -9.04
CA GLU A 43 -15.81 4.33 -9.21
C GLU A 43 -15.32 5.26 -10.33
N PRO A 44 -16.20 6.03 -11.00
CA PRO A 44 -15.84 6.88 -12.12
C PRO A 44 -14.78 7.94 -11.81
N ASP A 45 -14.63 8.34 -10.55
CA ASP A 45 -13.59 9.29 -10.11
C ASP A 45 -12.20 8.65 -9.97
N SER A 46 -12.16 7.33 -9.80
CA SER A 46 -10.97 6.54 -9.50
C SER A 46 -10.36 5.92 -10.76
N GLN A 47 -11.18 5.67 -11.79
CA GLN A 47 -10.72 5.15 -13.07
C GLN A 47 -9.74 6.11 -13.78
N PRO A 48 -10.05 7.42 -13.96
CA PRO A 48 -9.11 8.36 -14.58
C PRO A 48 -7.82 8.54 -13.75
N LEU A 49 -7.94 8.43 -12.42
CA LEU A 49 -6.78 8.45 -11.53
C LEU A 49 -5.85 7.28 -11.81
N LEU A 50 -6.36 6.05 -11.85
CA LEU A 50 -5.55 4.87 -12.15
C LEU A 50 -4.87 5.00 -13.53
N GLU A 51 -5.61 5.44 -14.55
CA GLU A 51 -5.07 5.59 -15.90
C GLU A 51 -3.95 6.63 -15.96
N ALA A 52 -4.15 7.79 -15.34
CA ALA A 52 -3.11 8.82 -15.26
C ALA A 52 -1.86 8.31 -14.52
N LEU A 53 -2.04 7.58 -13.42
CA LEU A 53 -0.92 7.00 -12.66
C LEU A 53 -0.13 5.99 -13.48
N LEU A 54 -0.82 5.08 -14.19
CA LEU A 54 -0.17 4.12 -15.06
C LEU A 54 0.56 4.78 -16.24
N GLN A 55 -0.01 5.85 -16.80
CA GLN A 55 0.67 6.64 -17.82
C GLN A 55 1.95 7.29 -17.29
N VAL A 56 1.91 7.92 -16.11
CA VAL A 56 3.10 8.51 -15.48
C VAL A 56 4.18 7.45 -15.25
N LEU A 57 3.79 6.26 -14.78
CA LEU A 57 4.72 5.15 -14.58
C LEU A 57 5.32 4.66 -15.89
N ALA A 58 4.51 4.49 -16.94
CA ALA A 58 4.98 4.11 -18.27
C ALA A 58 5.98 5.13 -18.83
N ASP A 59 5.66 6.43 -18.75
CA ASP A 59 6.55 7.52 -19.18
C ASP A 59 7.87 7.52 -18.38
N SER A 60 7.81 7.22 -17.08
CA SER A 60 9.00 7.13 -16.24
C SER A 60 9.88 5.95 -16.63
N LEU A 61 9.29 4.76 -16.82
CA LEU A 61 10.01 3.55 -17.23
C LEU A 61 10.63 3.71 -18.63
N ASN A 62 9.91 4.30 -19.58
CA ASN A 62 10.42 4.55 -20.93
C ASN A 62 11.63 5.49 -20.93
N ARG A 63 11.59 6.56 -20.12
CA ARG A 63 12.71 7.49 -20.00
C ARG A 63 13.96 6.82 -19.42
N GLN A 64 13.80 5.95 -18.42
CA GLN A 64 14.92 5.20 -17.86
C GLN A 64 15.57 4.23 -18.87
N ASN A 65 14.77 3.65 -19.77
CA ASN A 65 15.25 2.69 -20.76
C ASN A 65 15.66 3.31 -22.10
N GLY A 66 15.39 4.60 -22.31
CA GLY A 66 15.69 5.32 -23.56
C GLY A 66 14.90 4.81 -24.78
N LYS A 67 13.84 4.02 -24.58
CA LYS A 67 12.99 3.41 -25.61
C LYS A 67 11.55 3.35 -25.12
N GLU A 68 10.59 3.46 -26.05
CA GLU A 68 9.16 3.27 -25.76
C GLU A 68 8.84 1.77 -25.67
N LEU A 69 9.11 1.17 -24.50
CA LEU A 69 8.89 -0.25 -24.23
C LEU A 69 7.63 -0.52 -23.40
N PHE A 70 7.18 0.47 -22.63
CA PHE A 70 6.06 0.36 -21.71
C PHE A 70 4.91 1.26 -22.14
N SER A 71 3.70 0.71 -22.17
CA SER A 71 2.45 1.47 -22.33
C SER A 71 1.58 1.33 -21.09
N ALA A 72 0.69 2.29 -20.87
CA ALA A 72 -0.26 2.22 -19.76
C ALA A 72 -1.11 0.94 -19.83
N ASP A 73 -1.53 0.53 -21.03
CA ASP A 73 -2.32 -0.70 -21.22
C ASP A 73 -1.52 -1.97 -20.93
N ALA A 74 -0.24 -2.03 -21.33
CA ALA A 74 0.63 -3.15 -20.96
C ALA A 74 0.82 -3.26 -19.43
N LEU A 75 0.85 -2.12 -18.71
CA LEU A 75 0.89 -2.13 -17.25
C LEU A 75 -0.46 -2.52 -16.63
N LYS A 76 -1.60 -2.20 -17.26
CA LYS A 76 -2.94 -2.60 -16.79
C LYS A 76 -3.08 -4.12 -16.71
N GLU A 77 -2.54 -4.87 -17.68
CA GLU A 77 -2.60 -6.34 -17.70
C GLU A 77 -1.88 -7.00 -16.49
N ARG A 78 -0.92 -6.28 -15.90
CA ARG A 78 -0.13 -6.70 -14.74
C ARG A 78 -0.74 -6.28 -13.39
N LEU A 79 -1.94 -5.70 -13.40
CA LEU A 79 -2.64 -5.35 -12.18
C LEU A 79 -3.09 -6.59 -11.41
N PHE A 80 -2.82 -6.56 -10.12
CA PHE A 80 -3.17 -7.61 -9.18
C PHE A 80 -3.90 -6.99 -7.99
N PHE A 81 -5.11 -7.45 -7.74
CA PHE A 81 -5.90 -7.04 -6.59
C PHE A 81 -5.93 -8.15 -5.55
N ARG A 82 -5.77 -7.76 -4.29
CA ARG A 82 -5.81 -8.68 -3.16
C ARG A 82 -6.07 -7.92 -1.87
N ASP A 83 -6.98 -8.43 -1.04
CA ASP A 83 -7.23 -7.91 0.32
C ASP A 83 -7.45 -6.38 0.35
N GLY A 84 -8.18 -5.84 -0.64
CA GLY A 84 -8.45 -4.40 -0.75
C GLY A 84 -7.31 -3.56 -1.33
N SER A 85 -6.17 -4.17 -1.68
CA SER A 85 -5.00 -3.47 -2.21
C SER A 85 -4.77 -3.78 -3.70
N LEU A 86 -4.42 -2.74 -4.46
CA LEU A 86 -4.09 -2.83 -5.88
C LEU A 86 -2.58 -2.73 -6.08
N TYR A 87 -2.01 -3.73 -6.74
CA TYR A 87 -0.58 -3.85 -7.02
C TYR A 87 -0.31 -3.85 -8.51
N LEU A 88 0.82 -3.27 -8.90
CA LEU A 88 1.44 -3.49 -10.20
C LEU A 88 2.55 -4.54 -10.04
N LEU A 89 2.31 -5.74 -10.58
CA LEU A 89 3.30 -6.81 -10.55
C LEU A 89 4.47 -6.52 -11.50
N PRO A 90 5.67 -7.06 -11.24
CA PRO A 90 6.76 -7.09 -12.23
C PRO A 90 6.35 -7.81 -13.51
N GLU A 91 7.06 -7.53 -14.59
CA GLU A 91 6.92 -8.30 -15.83
C GLU A 91 7.34 -9.76 -15.61
N GLY A 92 6.64 -10.71 -16.25
CA GLY A 92 6.94 -12.13 -16.12
C GLY A 92 6.68 -12.73 -14.73
N PHE A 93 5.95 -12.04 -13.85
CA PHE A 93 5.70 -12.54 -12.51
C PHE A 93 4.97 -13.90 -12.56
N PRO A 94 5.56 -14.97 -11.97
CA PRO A 94 5.01 -16.31 -12.08
C PRO A 94 3.67 -16.45 -11.34
N SER A 95 2.72 -17.11 -11.98
CA SER A 95 1.42 -17.44 -11.40
C SER A 95 1.50 -18.77 -10.62
N GLY A 96 0.57 -18.99 -9.69
CA GLY A 96 0.42 -20.28 -9.01
C GLY A 96 1.46 -20.59 -7.93
N LEU A 97 2.28 -19.64 -7.51
CA LEU A 97 3.24 -19.84 -6.41
C LEU A 97 2.51 -20.12 -5.08
N SER A 98 2.91 -21.19 -4.39
CA SER A 98 2.33 -21.64 -3.11
C SER A 98 2.98 -20.96 -1.88
N ILE A 99 3.43 -19.71 -2.03
CA ILE A 99 4.07 -18.94 -0.96
C ILE A 99 3.21 -17.75 -0.55
N ARG A 100 3.31 -17.37 0.73
CA ARG A 100 2.69 -16.14 1.22
C ARG A 100 3.63 -14.97 0.94
N PHE A 101 3.17 -14.05 0.11
CA PHE A 101 3.91 -12.82 -0.15
C PHE A 101 3.58 -11.75 0.89
N LEU A 102 4.62 -11.09 1.41
CA LEU A 102 4.45 -9.89 2.22
C LEU A 102 4.13 -8.67 1.34
N ARG A 103 4.77 -8.55 0.17
CA ARG A 103 4.55 -7.48 -0.80
C ARG A 103 4.89 -7.97 -2.22
N THR A 104 3.92 -7.92 -3.14
CA THR A 104 4.11 -8.31 -4.54
C THR A 104 4.11 -7.09 -5.44
N GLY A 105 5.29 -6.67 -5.89
CA GLY A 105 5.43 -5.53 -6.79
C GLY A 105 5.15 -4.17 -6.12
N LEU A 106 4.77 -3.19 -6.95
CA LEU A 106 4.49 -1.84 -6.53
C LEU A 106 3.05 -1.73 -6.04
N LEU A 107 2.84 -1.40 -4.76
CA LEU A 107 1.53 -1.07 -4.23
C LEU A 107 1.07 0.25 -4.87
N LEU A 108 0.03 0.23 -5.69
CA LEU A 108 -0.54 1.43 -6.29
C LEU A 108 -1.43 2.17 -5.29
N GLY A 109 -2.23 1.44 -4.52
CA GLY A 109 -3.21 2.03 -3.62
C GLY A 109 -4.12 1.00 -2.97
N GLU A 110 -4.98 1.50 -2.09
CA GLU A 110 -6.07 0.74 -1.51
C GLU A 110 -7.38 1.09 -2.22
N VAL A 111 -8.25 0.11 -2.42
CA VAL A 111 -9.58 0.30 -2.99
C VAL A 111 -10.60 0.14 -1.88
N LYS A 112 -11.23 1.24 -1.47
CA LYS A 112 -12.26 1.26 -0.42
C LYS A 112 -13.59 1.64 -1.05
N ARG A 113 -14.55 0.71 -1.04
CA ARG A 113 -15.89 0.90 -1.65
C ARG A 113 -15.78 1.43 -3.09
N GLY A 114 -14.94 0.80 -3.91
CA GLY A 114 -14.69 1.18 -5.31
C GLY A 114 -13.79 2.40 -5.51
N ARG A 115 -13.42 3.14 -4.46
CA ARG A 115 -12.57 4.33 -4.57
C ARG A 115 -11.10 4.00 -4.35
N LEU A 116 -10.25 4.45 -5.26
CA LEU A 116 -8.80 4.28 -5.17
C LEU A 116 -8.17 5.38 -4.30
N GLU A 117 -7.49 4.97 -3.23
CA GLU A 117 -6.59 5.81 -2.45
C GLU A 117 -5.14 5.47 -2.84
N PRO A 118 -4.42 6.38 -3.54
CA PRO A 118 -3.07 6.11 -3.99
C PRO A 118 -2.13 5.97 -2.79
N SER A 119 -1.17 5.06 -2.90
CA SER A 119 -0.31 4.67 -1.80
C SER A 119 0.90 5.59 -1.66
N GLN A 120 1.49 5.60 -0.46
CA GLN A 120 2.77 6.27 -0.23
C GLN A 120 3.91 5.69 -1.08
N PRO A 121 4.09 4.35 -1.21
CA PRO A 121 5.09 3.81 -2.12
C PRO A 121 4.91 4.18 -3.59
N LEU A 122 3.66 4.35 -4.05
CA LEU A 122 3.40 4.85 -5.40
C LEU A 122 3.94 6.27 -5.55
N ALA A 123 3.68 7.18 -4.59
CA ALA A 123 4.21 8.54 -4.67
C ALA A 123 5.74 8.55 -4.87
N MET A 124 6.45 7.69 -4.13
CA MET A 124 7.91 7.58 -4.22
C MET A 124 8.41 6.99 -5.55
N ALA A 125 7.56 6.23 -6.26
CA ALA A 125 7.88 5.69 -7.58
C ALA A 125 7.62 6.67 -8.72
N LEU A 126 6.91 7.77 -8.47
CA LEU A 126 6.62 8.79 -9.48
C LEU A 126 7.80 9.77 -9.60
N SER A 127 7.90 10.40 -10.77
CA SER A 127 8.67 11.62 -10.96
C SER A 127 7.69 12.80 -10.94
N GLY A 128 7.94 13.84 -10.14
CA GLY A 128 7.06 15.02 -10.07
C GLY A 128 6.95 15.74 -11.43
N ILE A 129 8.04 15.78 -12.20
CA ILE A 129 8.07 16.30 -13.57
C ILE A 129 7.19 15.42 -14.50
N SER A 130 7.29 14.10 -14.34
CA SER A 130 6.35 13.07 -14.87
C SER A 130 4.89 13.44 -14.67
N ALA A 131 4.58 13.55 -13.40
CA ALA A 131 3.25 13.73 -12.88
C ALA A 131 2.60 15.02 -13.40
N LYS A 132 3.33 16.15 -13.43
CA LYS A 132 2.77 17.43 -13.90
C LYS A 132 2.22 17.34 -15.34
N LYS A 133 2.92 16.64 -16.23
CA LYS A 133 2.53 16.52 -17.65
C LYS A 133 1.39 15.54 -17.87
N ALA A 134 1.43 14.39 -17.18
CA ALA A 134 0.52 13.27 -17.45
C ALA A 134 -0.73 13.24 -16.56
N ALA A 135 -0.82 14.10 -15.54
CA ALA A 135 -1.96 14.10 -14.63
C ALA A 135 -3.31 14.38 -15.31
N LYS A 136 -3.35 15.09 -16.45
CA LYS A 136 -4.55 15.36 -17.29
C LYS A 136 -5.85 15.66 -16.49
N GLY A 137 -5.75 16.34 -15.36
CA GLY A 137 -6.88 16.66 -14.47
C GLY A 137 -7.32 15.56 -13.50
N ALA A 138 -6.75 14.36 -13.56
CA ALA A 138 -7.07 13.25 -12.65
C ALA A 138 -6.49 13.44 -11.23
N PHE A 139 -5.36 14.15 -11.14
CA PHE A 139 -4.79 14.65 -9.88
C PHE A 139 -4.00 15.94 -10.16
N SER A 140 -3.52 16.62 -9.12
CA SER A 140 -2.67 17.81 -9.28
C SER A 140 -1.33 17.64 -8.56
N VAL A 141 -0.34 18.47 -8.91
CA VAL A 141 0.98 18.47 -8.26
C VAL A 141 1.18 19.81 -7.56
N LEU A 142 1.41 19.79 -6.24
CA LEU A 142 1.91 20.93 -5.50
C LEU A 142 3.42 20.75 -5.36
N ASP A 143 4.18 21.57 -6.06
CA ASP A 143 5.64 21.50 -6.07
C ASP A 143 6.19 22.69 -5.29
N LEU A 144 6.73 22.40 -4.12
CA LEU A 144 7.26 23.38 -3.19
C LEU A 144 8.71 23.71 -3.54
N GLU A 145 9.10 24.96 -3.31
CA GLU A 145 10.49 25.38 -3.43
C GLU A 145 11.34 24.85 -2.27
N HIS A 146 12.64 24.75 -2.52
CA HIS A 146 13.59 24.50 -1.44
C HIS A 146 13.50 25.62 -0.39
N GLY A 147 13.24 25.25 0.87
CA GLY A 147 13.07 26.19 1.98
C GLY A 147 11.62 26.62 2.26
N ASP A 148 10.62 26.14 1.51
CA ASP A 148 9.23 26.34 1.89
C ASP A 148 8.90 25.51 3.15
N ASP A 149 8.61 26.19 4.27
CA ASP A 149 8.28 25.57 5.57
C ASP A 149 7.14 24.55 5.49
N ARG A 150 6.25 24.67 4.49
CA ARG A 150 5.14 23.73 4.28
C ARG A 150 5.65 22.31 3.99
N ALA A 151 6.87 22.15 3.47
CA ALA A 151 7.49 20.84 3.28
C ALA A 151 7.72 20.12 4.63
N VAL A 152 8.29 20.81 5.61
CA VAL A 152 8.52 20.25 6.96
C VAL A 152 7.19 19.98 7.66
N ARG A 153 6.25 20.92 7.59
CA ARG A 153 4.89 20.72 8.15
C ARG A 153 4.20 19.50 7.53
N TYR A 154 4.32 19.31 6.22
CA TYR A 154 3.80 18.13 5.54
C TYR A 154 4.45 16.84 6.06
N LEU A 155 5.78 16.81 6.22
CA LEU A 155 6.48 15.64 6.77
C LEU A 155 6.13 15.35 8.23
N LYS A 156 5.75 16.37 9.01
CA LYS A 156 5.18 16.22 10.37
C LYS A 156 3.73 15.75 10.38
N GLY A 157 3.09 15.62 9.21
CA GLY A 157 1.70 15.19 9.08
C GLY A 157 0.67 16.31 9.21
N GLU A 158 1.10 17.57 9.21
CA GLU A 158 0.22 18.73 9.28
C GLU A 158 -0.50 18.98 7.96
N THR A 159 -1.65 19.64 8.05
CA THR A 159 -2.43 20.13 6.91
C THR A 159 -1.68 21.29 6.23
N ILE A 160 -1.67 21.31 4.89
CA ILE A 160 -1.07 22.41 4.12
C ILE A 160 -2.16 23.42 3.74
N SER A 161 -1.93 24.70 4.03
CA SER A 161 -2.72 25.80 3.47
C SER A 161 -2.04 26.36 2.21
N LEU A 162 -2.83 26.59 1.17
CA LEU A 162 -2.35 27.20 -0.07
C LEU A 162 -2.13 28.71 0.10
N LYS A 163 -1.04 29.24 -0.47
CA LYS A 163 -0.73 30.67 -0.53
C LYS A 163 -1.72 31.41 -1.44
N GLU A 164 -1.87 32.72 -1.29
CA GLU A 164 -2.90 33.51 -2.00
C GLU A 164 -2.81 33.38 -3.52
N GLU A 165 -1.58 33.35 -4.04
CA GLU A 165 -1.24 33.18 -5.44
C GLU A 165 -1.49 31.76 -5.99
N GLU A 166 -1.65 30.76 -5.12
CA GLU A 166 -1.91 29.37 -5.51
C GLU A 166 -3.42 29.15 -5.69
N SER A 167 -3.78 28.58 -6.85
CA SER A 167 -5.16 28.21 -7.14
C SER A 167 -5.65 27.06 -6.27
N ASP A 168 -6.95 27.07 -5.96
CA ASP A 168 -7.64 25.99 -5.25
C ASP A 168 -7.39 24.62 -5.86
N ARG A 169 -7.23 23.62 -4.98
CA ARG A 169 -6.98 22.24 -5.40
C ARG A 169 -8.06 21.34 -4.84
N LYS A 170 -8.67 20.56 -5.73
CA LYS A 170 -9.66 19.53 -5.38
C LYS A 170 -9.12 18.17 -5.77
N GLY A 171 -9.38 17.17 -4.95
CA GLY A 171 -9.02 15.81 -5.27
C GLY A 171 -7.65 15.39 -4.74
N TRP A 172 -6.99 14.47 -5.44
CA TRP A 172 -5.65 14.02 -5.05
C TRP A 172 -4.60 15.05 -5.47
N VAL A 173 -3.67 15.32 -4.56
CA VAL A 173 -2.55 16.23 -4.77
C VAL A 173 -1.26 15.48 -4.44
N LEU A 174 -0.36 15.35 -5.41
CA LEU A 174 1.00 14.89 -5.18
C LEU A 174 1.80 16.09 -4.66
N VAL A 175 2.30 15.98 -3.43
CA VAL A 175 3.16 17.00 -2.82
C VAL A 175 4.60 16.67 -3.20
N CYS A 176 5.31 17.63 -3.76
CA CYS A 176 6.71 17.53 -4.14
C CYS A 176 7.53 18.68 -3.53
N VAL A 177 8.84 18.50 -3.48
CA VAL A 177 9.83 19.57 -3.32
C VAL A 177 10.78 19.49 -4.51
N GLU A 178 10.87 20.58 -5.29
CA GLU A 178 11.70 20.65 -6.49
C GLU A 178 11.55 19.45 -7.46
N GLY A 179 10.32 18.99 -7.64
CA GLY A 179 9.98 17.87 -8.50
C GLY A 179 10.20 16.47 -7.89
N PHE A 180 10.71 16.38 -6.66
CA PHE A 180 10.83 15.13 -5.90
C PHE A 180 9.56 14.90 -5.07
N PRO A 181 8.81 13.81 -5.28
CA PRO A 181 7.61 13.54 -4.50
C PRO A 181 7.91 13.29 -3.03
N LEU A 182 7.11 13.90 -2.16
CA LEU A 182 7.06 13.60 -0.73
C LEU A 182 5.90 12.65 -0.40
N GLY A 183 4.77 12.75 -1.08
CA GLY A 183 3.60 11.92 -0.80
C GLY A 183 2.31 12.52 -1.32
N TRP A 184 1.18 11.99 -0.85
CA TRP A 184 -0.16 12.47 -1.24
C TRP A 184 -0.78 13.40 -0.19
N ALA A 185 -1.67 14.26 -0.68
CA ALA A 185 -2.64 15.00 0.10
C ALA A 185 -4.01 14.96 -0.61
N ARG A 186 -5.07 15.27 0.14
CA ARG A 186 -6.43 15.43 -0.40
C ARG A 186 -6.83 16.89 -0.31
N GLY A 187 -6.99 17.53 -1.47
CA GLY A 187 -7.40 18.93 -1.58
C GLY A 187 -8.90 19.11 -1.43
N ASN A 188 -9.28 20.12 -0.64
CA ASN A 188 -10.64 20.63 -0.49
C ASN A 188 -10.63 22.16 -0.57
N GLY A 189 -10.31 22.70 -1.76
CA GLY A 189 -10.14 24.13 -1.99
C GLY A 189 -8.75 24.60 -1.58
N ARG A 190 -8.69 25.56 -0.65
CA ARG A 190 -7.42 26.15 -0.15
C ARG A 190 -6.68 25.32 0.90
N THR A 191 -7.26 24.22 1.34
CA THR A 191 -6.72 23.36 2.40
C THR A 191 -6.44 21.96 1.86
N LEU A 192 -5.22 21.45 2.09
CA LEU A 192 -4.82 20.10 1.70
C LEU A 192 -4.65 19.21 2.93
N LYS A 193 -5.56 18.25 3.09
CA LYS A 193 -5.48 17.25 4.16
C LYS A 193 -4.32 16.30 3.87
N ASN A 194 -3.40 16.21 4.81
CA ASN A 194 -2.23 15.36 4.73
C ASN A 194 -2.62 13.86 4.66
N LYS A 195 -2.00 13.12 3.74
CA LYS A 195 -2.15 11.65 3.59
C LYS A 195 -0.80 10.93 3.70
N TYR A 196 0.24 11.61 4.18
CA TYR A 196 1.54 11.05 4.49
C TYR A 196 1.41 9.96 5.56
N TYR A 197 2.16 8.87 5.36
CA TYR A 197 2.08 7.69 6.19
C TYR A 197 2.45 8.04 7.65
N PRO A 198 1.58 7.78 8.65
CA PRO A 198 1.83 8.20 10.03
C PRO A 198 3.14 7.69 10.62
N GLY A 199 3.56 6.46 10.28
CA GLY A 199 4.80 5.87 10.77
C GLY A 199 6.07 6.46 10.16
N TRP A 200 5.97 7.34 9.15
CA TRP A 200 7.11 8.05 8.56
C TRP A 200 7.18 9.50 8.99
N ARG A 201 6.21 9.96 9.79
CA ARG A 201 6.15 11.36 10.18
C ARG A 201 7.39 11.73 10.97
N TRP A 202 7.94 12.88 10.62
CA TRP A 202 9.04 13.47 11.36
C TRP A 202 8.53 13.85 12.76
N GLN A 203 9.20 13.34 13.80
CA GLN A 203 8.95 13.66 15.21
C GLN A 203 9.80 14.84 15.69
#